data_AF-A0A933NUG9-F1
#
_entry.id   AF-A0A933NUG9-F1
#
_cell.length_a   1.000
_cell.length_b   1.000
_cell.length_c   1.000
_cell.angle_alpha   90.00
_cell.angle_beta   90.00
_cell.angle_gamma   90.00
#
_symmetry.space_group_name_H-M   'P 1'
#
loop_
_entity.id
_entity.type
_entity.pdbx_description
1 polymer ?
#
loop_
_entity_poly.entity_id
_entity_poly.type
_entity_poly.pdbx_seq_one_letter_code
_entity_poly.pdbx_strand_id
1 'polypeptide(L)'
;LLAAFESALEEVGPPLRPYFQEVAGRIRLGDDPRSSVSDLQKHVPLETFRLFATSLAIHWEVGGSLATTLSTVGQTVRDRIELSRRVRAQGVESHASVAVVLAIAYILAFLMWRTNPDRLEAFVSSSIGTVIVAAVITLQAIGLMWMARLNRSAF
;
A
#
# COMPACT_ATOMS: atom_id res chain seq x y z
N LEU A 1 -12.77 -17.05 -29.92
CA LEU A 1 -12.40 -17.20 -28.49
C LEU A 1 -11.03 -16.56 -28.22
N LEU A 2 -9.94 -17.06 -28.82
CA LEU A 2 -8.59 -16.48 -28.67
C LEU A 2 -8.49 -15.02 -29.17
N ALA A 3 -9.06 -14.71 -30.33
CA ALA A 3 -9.09 -13.35 -30.88
C ALA A 3 -9.86 -12.34 -30.00
N ALA A 4 -10.92 -12.78 -29.32
CA ALA A 4 -11.69 -11.93 -28.40
C ALA A 4 -10.90 -11.67 -27.11
N PHE A 5 -10.16 -12.67 -26.62
CA PHE A 5 -9.26 -12.53 -25.48
C PHE A 5 -8.05 -11.63 -25.80
N GLU A 6 -7.53 -11.70 -27.03
CA GLU A 6 -6.46 -10.83 -27.52
C GLU A 6 -6.91 -9.38 -27.71
N SER A 7 -8.11 -9.15 -28.22
CA SER A 7 -8.69 -7.80 -28.29
C SER A 7 -8.91 -7.21 -26.90
N ALA A 8 -9.33 -8.02 -25.93
CA ALA A 8 -9.50 -7.58 -24.55
C ALA A 8 -8.13 -7.29 -23.86
N LEU A 9 -7.07 -8.01 -24.25
CA LEU A 9 -5.68 -7.77 -23.84
C LEU A 9 -5.13 -6.40 -24.27
N GLU A 10 -5.64 -5.82 -25.36
CA GLU A 10 -5.27 -4.48 -25.81
C GLU A 10 -5.85 -3.39 -24.89
N GLU A 11 -7.01 -3.62 -24.30
CA GLU A 11 -7.64 -2.71 -23.33
C GLU A 11 -7.02 -2.82 -21.92
N VAL A 12 -6.45 -3.98 -21.59
CA VAL A 12 -5.73 -4.21 -20.33
C VAL A 12 -4.30 -3.66 -20.41
N GLY A 13 -4.16 -2.42 -19.97
CA GLY A 13 -2.88 -1.78 -19.65
C GLY A 13 -2.17 -2.36 -18.41
N PRO A 14 -0.89 -2.00 -18.20
CA PRO A 14 -0.12 -2.41 -17.02
C PRO A 14 -0.80 -2.00 -15.70
N PRO A 15 -0.63 -2.76 -14.59
CA PRO A 15 0.26 -3.91 -14.39
C PRO A 15 -0.38 -5.29 -14.62
N LEU A 16 -1.65 -5.34 -15.05
CA LEU A 16 -2.37 -6.61 -15.27
C LEU A 16 -1.98 -7.30 -16.58
N ARG A 17 -1.51 -6.53 -17.57
CA ARG A 17 -1.16 -7.00 -18.92
C ARG A 17 -0.26 -8.26 -18.95
N PRO A 18 0.83 -8.37 -18.16
CA PRO A 18 1.71 -9.54 -18.20
C PRO A 18 1.01 -10.83 -17.78
N TYR A 19 0.16 -10.75 -16.75
CA TYR A 19 -0.58 -11.92 -16.24
C TYR A 19 -1.66 -12.39 -17.21
N PHE A 20 -2.37 -11.47 -17.87
CA PHE A 20 -3.32 -11.84 -18.93
C PHE A 20 -2.62 -12.40 -20.17
N GLN A 21 -1.41 -11.92 -20.49
CA GLN A 21 -0.59 -12.47 -21.59
C GLN A 21 -0.14 -13.91 -21.29
N GLU A 22 0.23 -14.18 -20.04
CA GLU A 22 0.58 -15.54 -19.60
C GLU A 22 -0.62 -16.49 -19.75
N VAL A 23 -1.81 -16.06 -19.33
CA VAL A 23 -3.05 -16.85 -19.49
C VAL A 23 -3.42 -17.06 -20.95
N ALA A 24 -3.26 -16.04 -21.81
CA ALA A 24 -3.44 -16.22 -23.26
C ALA A 24 -2.47 -17.25 -23.85
N GLY A 25 -1.21 -17.24 -23.38
CA GLY A 25 -0.19 -18.21 -23.77
C GLY A 25 -0.57 -19.65 -23.37
N ARG A 26 -1.06 -19.85 -22.14
CA ARG A 26 -1.53 -21.16 -21.65
C ARG A 26 -2.74 -21.67 -22.43
N ILE A 27 -3.71 -20.80 -22.72
CA ILE A 27 -4.87 -21.17 -23.55
C ILE A 27 -4.42 -21.56 -24.97
N ARG A 28 -3.39 -20.91 -25.55
CA ARG A 28 -2.81 -21.30 -26.84
C ARG A 28 -2.12 -22.67 -26.79
N LEU A 29 -1.61 -23.07 -25.63
CA LEU A 29 -0.97 -24.37 -25.39
C LEU A 29 -2.00 -25.49 -25.12
N GLY A 30 -3.30 -25.17 -25.08
CA GLY A 30 -4.37 -26.13 -24.89
C GLY A 30 -4.83 -26.31 -23.44
N ASP A 31 -4.37 -25.47 -22.51
CA ASP A 31 -4.87 -25.49 -21.13
C ASP A 31 -6.34 -25.07 -21.05
N ASP A 32 -7.04 -25.62 -20.05
CA ASP A 32 -8.42 -25.25 -19.78
C ASP A 32 -8.52 -23.75 -19.44
N PRO A 33 -9.31 -22.96 -20.18
CA PRO A 33 -9.40 -21.52 -19.99
C PRO A 33 -9.95 -21.11 -18.62
N ARG A 34 -10.81 -21.93 -18.00
CA ARG A 34 -11.38 -21.65 -16.68
C ARG A 34 -10.32 -21.83 -15.61
N SER A 35 -9.51 -22.89 -15.71
CA SER A 35 -8.38 -23.12 -14.80
C SER A 35 -7.34 -21.98 -14.89
N SER A 36 -7.02 -21.54 -16.11
CA SER A 36 -6.01 -20.51 -16.35
C SER A 36 -6.44 -19.13 -15.85
N VAL A 37 -7.73 -18.77 -16.01
CA VAL A 37 -8.30 -17.53 -15.47
C VAL A 37 -8.45 -17.59 -13.93
N SER A 38 -8.69 -18.78 -13.37
CA SER A 38 -8.75 -18.94 -11.91
C SER A 38 -7.39 -18.73 -11.24
N ASP A 39 -6.29 -19.08 -11.91
CA ASP A 39 -4.92 -18.87 -11.41
C ASP A 39 -4.56 -17.37 -11.31
N LEU A 40 -5.13 -16.52 -12.17
CA LEU A 40 -5.01 -15.06 -12.09
C LEU A 40 -5.49 -14.50 -10.73
N GLN A 41 -6.44 -15.17 -10.07
CA GLN A 41 -6.93 -14.76 -8.74
C GLN A 41 -5.86 -14.89 -7.64
N LYS A 42 -4.85 -15.75 -7.82
CA LYS A 42 -3.75 -15.93 -6.85
C LYS A 42 -2.75 -14.77 -6.87
N HIS A 43 -2.66 -14.07 -8.00
CA HIS A 43 -1.69 -12.98 -8.21
C HIS A 43 -2.27 -11.58 -7.96
N VAL A 44 -3.60 -11.42 -8.00
CA VAL A 44 -4.29 -10.15 -7.75
C VAL A 44 -5.33 -10.34 -6.63
N PRO A 45 -4.94 -10.15 -5.34
CA PRO A 45 -5.81 -10.35 -4.19
C PRO A 45 -6.75 -9.15 -3.98
N LEU A 46 -7.51 -8.77 -5.02
CA LEU A 46 -8.58 -7.79 -4.93
C LEU A 46 -9.91 -8.53 -4.97
N GLU A 47 -10.76 -8.33 -3.98
CA GLU A 47 -12.09 -8.97 -3.89
C GLU A 47 -12.95 -8.68 -5.12
N THR A 48 -12.85 -7.46 -5.65
CA THR A 48 -13.47 -7.03 -6.91
C THR A 48 -12.95 -7.82 -8.12
N PHE A 49 -11.66 -8.16 -8.14
CA PHE A 49 -11.04 -8.95 -9.21
C PHE A 49 -11.48 -10.42 -9.15
N ARG A 50 -11.70 -10.96 -7.95
CA ARG A 50 -12.20 -12.32 -7.73
C ARG A 50 -13.63 -12.49 -8.24
N LEU A 51 -14.49 -11.52 -7.95
CA LEU A 51 -15.85 -11.44 -8.47
C LEU A 51 -15.86 -11.32 -10.00
N PHE A 52 -14.98 -10.47 -10.55
CA PHE A 52 -14.84 -10.33 -12.00
C PHE A 52 -14.38 -11.62 -12.67
N ALA A 53 -13.30 -12.26 -12.21
CA ALA A 53 -12.78 -13.49 -12.80
C ALA A 53 -13.79 -14.65 -12.74
N THR A 54 -14.59 -14.71 -11.66
CA THR A 54 -15.66 -15.71 -11.53
C THR A 54 -16.81 -15.44 -12.50
N SER A 55 -17.26 -14.18 -12.61
CA SER A 55 -18.27 -13.78 -13.61
C SER A 55 -17.77 -13.96 -15.04
N LEU A 56 -16.48 -13.71 -15.29
CA LEU A 56 -15.82 -13.91 -16.57
C LEU A 56 -15.84 -15.39 -16.97
N ALA A 57 -15.48 -16.28 -16.05
CA ALA A 57 -15.52 -17.74 -16.28
C ALA A 57 -16.93 -18.27 -16.58
N ILE A 58 -17.97 -17.59 -16.09
CA ILE A 58 -19.38 -17.92 -16.33
C ILE A 58 -19.88 -17.33 -17.67
N HIS A 59 -19.48 -16.10 -18.03
CA HIS A 59 -19.95 -15.36 -19.22
C HIS A 59 -19.01 -15.50 -20.43
N TRP A 60 -18.38 -16.66 -20.62
CA TRP A 60 -17.45 -16.94 -21.73
C TRP A 60 -18.12 -17.03 -23.12
N GLU A 61 -19.44 -16.86 -23.21
CA GLU A 61 -20.26 -17.12 -24.41
C GLU A 61 -20.60 -15.87 -25.23
N VAL A 62 -20.39 -14.65 -24.72
CA VAL A 62 -20.88 -13.41 -25.36
C VAL A 62 -19.71 -12.45 -25.62
N GLY A 63 -18.97 -12.71 -26.70
CA GLY A 63 -17.75 -11.99 -27.13
C GLY A 63 -17.82 -10.46 -27.24
N GLY A 64 -18.97 -9.82 -27.02
CA GLY A 64 -19.17 -8.37 -27.07
C GLY A 64 -19.15 -7.63 -25.73
N SER A 65 -19.53 -8.26 -24.61
CA SER A 65 -19.54 -7.57 -23.29
C SER A 65 -18.23 -7.75 -22.53
N LEU A 66 -17.39 -8.69 -22.96
CA LEU A 66 -16.11 -9.03 -22.34
C LEU A 66 -15.10 -7.89 -22.41
N ALA A 67 -14.99 -7.22 -23.56
CA ALA A 67 -14.13 -6.04 -23.74
C ALA A 67 -14.55 -4.92 -22.77
N THR A 68 -15.80 -4.48 -22.81
CA THR A 68 -16.32 -3.41 -21.95
C THR A 68 -16.19 -3.72 -20.45
N THR A 69 -16.44 -4.98 -20.04
CA THR A 69 -16.33 -5.37 -18.64
C THR A 69 -14.86 -5.44 -18.21
N LEU A 70 -13.97 -5.95 -19.07
CA LEU A 70 -12.53 -6.00 -18.79
C LEU A 70 -11.89 -4.61 -18.76
N SER A 71 -12.33 -3.68 -19.62
CA SER A 71 -11.94 -2.28 -19.59
C SER A 71 -12.32 -1.60 -18.26
N THR A 72 -13.57 -1.80 -17.82
CA THR A 72 -14.07 -1.27 -16.53
C THR A 72 -13.26 -1.80 -15.34
N VAL A 73 -12.95 -3.11 -15.33
CA VAL A 73 -12.13 -3.70 -14.27
C VAL A 73 -10.67 -3.27 -14.36
N GLY A 74 -10.13 -3.13 -15.57
CA GLY A 74 -8.80 -2.58 -15.80
C GLY A 74 -8.65 -1.16 -15.26
N GLN A 75 -9.65 -0.29 -15.46
CA GLN A 75 -9.72 1.04 -14.87
C GLN A 75 -9.82 0.98 -13.35
N THR A 76 -10.74 0.18 -12.81
CA THR A 76 -10.90 0.05 -11.35
C THR A 76 -9.63 -0.42 -10.65
N VAL A 77 -8.90 -1.36 -11.26
CA VAL A 77 -7.62 -1.84 -10.72
C VAL A 77 -6.53 -0.76 -10.82
N ARG A 78 -6.45 -0.01 -11.94
CA ARG A 78 -5.52 1.13 -12.05
C ARG A 78 -5.82 2.19 -11.00
N ASP A 79 -7.09 2.55 -10.80
CA ASP A 79 -7.52 3.51 -9.79
C ASP A 79 -7.13 3.05 -8.38
N ARG A 80 -7.30 1.75 -8.06
CA ARG A 80 -6.85 1.16 -6.80
C ARG A 80 -5.34 1.22 -6.61
N ILE A 81 -4.56 0.99 -7.66
CA ILE A 81 -3.09 1.06 -7.62
C ILE A 81 -2.62 2.50 -7.47
N GLU A 82 -3.24 3.45 -8.17
CA GLU A 82 -2.94 4.87 -8.02
C GLU A 82 -3.32 5.35 -6.62
N LEU A 83 -4.46 4.91 -6.09
CA LEU A 83 -4.87 5.22 -4.72
C LEU A 83 -3.90 4.64 -3.69
N SER A 84 -3.45 3.39 -3.85
CA SER A 84 -2.46 2.79 -2.94
C SER A 84 -1.10 3.46 -3.05
N ARG A 85 -0.67 3.86 -4.25
CA ARG A 85 0.55 4.64 -4.47
C ARG A 85 0.45 6.03 -3.86
N ARG A 86 -0.70 6.70 -3.99
CA ARG A 86 -0.97 8.00 -3.33
C ARG A 86 -0.94 7.87 -1.81
N VAL A 87 -1.59 6.86 -1.24
CA VAL A 87 -1.56 6.57 0.20
C VAL A 87 -0.14 6.25 0.67
N ARG A 88 0.65 5.49 -0.10
CA ARG A 88 2.05 5.20 0.19
C ARG A 88 2.92 6.47 0.14
N ALA A 89 2.73 7.32 -0.87
CA ALA A 89 3.47 8.56 -1.05
C ALA A 89 3.13 9.59 0.05
N GLN A 90 1.85 9.74 0.41
CA GLN A 90 1.41 10.61 1.50
C GLN A 90 1.83 10.08 2.88
N GLY A 91 1.87 8.75 3.05
CA GLY A 91 2.41 8.13 4.26
C GLY A 91 3.84 8.59 4.55
N VAL A 92 4.70 8.64 3.52
CA VAL A 92 6.10 9.10 3.63
C VAL A 92 6.20 10.54 4.14
N GLU A 93 5.31 11.44 3.71
CA GLU A 93 5.30 12.83 4.17
C GLU A 93 4.93 12.94 5.67
N SER A 94 3.96 12.14 6.12
CA SER A 94 3.57 12.12 7.54
C SER A 94 4.68 11.61 8.48
N HIS A 95 5.50 10.66 8.00
CA HIS A 95 6.63 10.13 8.77
C HIS A 95 7.77 11.14 8.91
N ALA A 96 8.01 11.96 7.89
CA ALA A 96 9.05 12.98 7.91
C ALA A 96 8.77 14.05 8.99
N SER A 97 7.51 14.46 9.15
CA SER A 97 7.12 15.47 10.15
C SER A 97 7.46 15.03 11.58
N VAL A 98 7.14 13.79 11.95
CA VAL A 98 7.44 13.32 13.32
C VAL A 98 8.93 13.14 13.55
N ALA A 99 9.68 12.69 12.54
CA ALA A 99 11.14 12.62 12.62
C ALA A 99 11.77 14.00 12.90
N VAL A 100 11.26 15.06 12.25
CA VAL A 100 11.72 16.44 12.47
C VAL A 100 11.42 16.93 13.89
N VAL A 101 10.21 16.69 14.41
CA VAL A 101 9.82 17.10 15.77
C VAL A 101 10.70 16.41 16.82
N LEU A 102 10.96 15.10 16.66
CA LEU A 102 11.87 14.37 17.53
C LEU A 102 13.28 14.96 17.43
N ALA A 103 13.79 15.18 16.21
CA ALA A 103 15.12 15.73 16.00
C ALA A 103 15.33 17.07 16.71
N ILE A 104 14.35 18.00 16.63
CA ILE A 104 14.44 19.29 17.32
C ILE A 104 14.53 19.10 18.84
N ALA A 105 13.69 18.25 19.43
CA ALA A 105 13.71 18.00 20.87
C ALA A 105 15.08 17.46 21.35
N TYR A 106 15.64 16.50 20.62
CA TYR A 106 16.94 15.91 20.95
C TYR A 106 18.11 16.87 20.69
N ILE A 107 18.08 17.66 19.61
CA ILE A 107 19.10 18.68 19.31
C ILE A 107 19.12 19.75 20.41
N LEU A 108 17.95 20.23 20.85
CA LEU A 108 17.87 21.21 21.93
C LEU A 108 18.41 20.65 23.25
N ALA A 109 18.02 19.42 23.60
CA ALA A 109 18.56 18.74 24.78
C ALA A 109 20.09 18.60 24.71
N PHE A 110 20.62 18.20 23.55
CA PHE A 110 22.06 18.07 23.33
C PHE A 110 22.80 19.42 23.41
N LEU A 111 22.23 20.48 22.82
CA LEU A 111 22.82 21.81 22.85
C LEU A 111 22.83 22.40 24.27
N MET A 112 21.74 22.19 25.03
CA MET A 112 21.69 22.57 26.43
C MET A 112 22.75 21.82 27.24
N TRP A 113 22.95 20.53 26.97
CA TRP A 113 23.96 19.72 27.66
C TRP A 113 25.38 20.22 27.36
N ARG A 114 25.64 20.63 26.12
CA ARG A 114 26.93 21.19 25.70
C ARG A 114 27.22 22.56 26.31
N THR A 115 26.21 23.42 26.43
CA THR A 115 26.37 24.82 26.83
C THR A 115 26.36 25.01 28.35
N ASN A 116 25.48 24.31 29.08
CA ASN A 116 25.33 24.43 30.53
C ASN A 116 24.90 23.09 31.14
N PRO A 117 25.82 22.11 31.29
CA PRO A 117 25.49 20.78 31.79
C PRO A 117 24.88 20.82 33.19
N ASP A 118 25.41 21.67 34.08
CA ASP A 118 24.94 21.80 35.47
C ASP A 118 23.47 22.21 35.58
N ARG A 119 22.97 23.07 34.66
CA ARG A 119 21.55 23.45 34.64
C ARG A 119 20.64 22.31 34.21
N LEU A 120 21.10 21.51 33.26
CA LEU A 120 20.35 20.37 32.75
C LEU A 120 20.27 19.28 33.83
N GLU A 121 21.38 19.04 34.52
CA GLU A 121 21.45 18.09 35.63
C GLU A 121 20.60 18.56 36.83
N ALA A 122 20.65 19.84 37.18
CA ALA A 122 19.76 20.43 38.19
C ALA A 122 18.27 20.36 37.79
N PHE A 123 17.96 20.52 36.51
CA PHE A 123 16.59 20.39 36.00
C PHE A 123 16.10 18.95 36.12
N VAL A 124 16.86 17.98 35.61
CA VAL A 124 16.48 16.55 35.61
C VAL A 124 16.42 15.98 37.03
N SER A 125 17.28 16.44 37.94
CA SER A 125 17.28 16.02 39.36
C SER A 125 16.17 16.67 40.20
N SER A 126 15.57 17.77 39.74
CA SER A 126 14.41 18.36 40.42
C SER A 126 13.15 17.51 40.22
N SER A 127 12.31 17.39 41.26
CA SER A 127 11.06 16.62 41.19
C SER A 127 10.15 17.04 40.03
N ILE A 128 10.14 18.33 39.67
CA ILE A 128 9.33 18.85 38.57
C ILE A 128 9.96 18.46 37.22
N GLY A 129 11.28 18.61 37.06
CA GLY A 129 11.95 18.30 35.81
C GLY A 129 11.94 16.80 35.49
N THR A 130 12.07 15.92 36.49
CA THR A 130 11.91 14.48 36.28
C THR A 130 10.52 14.14 35.76
N VAL A 131 9.46 14.75 36.29
CA VAL A 131 8.07 14.53 35.84
C VAL A 131 7.87 15.02 34.40
N ILE A 132 8.43 16.17 34.05
CA ILE A 132 8.34 16.71 32.68
C ILE A 132 9.09 15.81 31.69
N VAL A 133 10.31 15.39 32.02
CA VAL A 133 11.10 14.49 31.16
C VAL A 133 10.39 13.16 30.99
N ALA A 134 9.87 12.59 32.08
CA ALA A 134 9.07 11.37 32.01
C ALA A 134 7.88 11.56 31.08
N ALA A 135 7.09 12.62 31.24
CA ALA A 135 5.93 12.91 30.40
C ALA A 135 6.30 13.07 28.91
N VAL A 136 7.40 13.75 28.61
CA VAL A 136 7.92 13.90 27.23
C VAL A 136 8.26 12.53 26.63
N ILE A 137 8.97 11.68 27.38
CA ILE A 137 9.33 10.33 26.91
C ILE A 137 8.08 9.49 26.69
N THR A 138 7.09 9.52 27.59
CA THR A 138 5.84 8.77 27.41
C THR A 138 5.07 9.26 26.18
N LEU A 139 4.98 10.57 25.98
CA LEU A 139 4.28 11.15 24.84
C LEU A 139 4.96 10.80 23.51
N GLN A 140 6.30 10.84 23.47
CA GLN A 140 7.07 10.37 22.31
C GLN A 140 6.85 8.88 22.06
N ALA A 141 6.86 8.05 23.10
CA ALA A 141 6.60 6.61 22.97
C ALA A 141 5.19 6.32 22.42
N ILE A 142 4.18 7.06 22.89
CA ILE A 142 2.81 6.96 22.37
C ILE A 142 2.75 7.36 20.88
N GLY A 143 3.40 8.46 20.51
CA GLY A 143 3.45 8.92 19.12
C GLY A 143 4.13 7.92 18.19
N LEU A 144 5.27 7.36 18.61
CA LEU A 144 5.98 6.31 17.88
C LEU A 144 5.15 5.02 17.77
N MET A 145 4.48 4.61 18.84
CA MET A 145 3.61 3.44 18.85
C MET A 145 2.42 3.61 17.89
N TRP A 146 1.80 4.79 17.87
CA TRP A 146 0.69 5.08 16.96
C TRP A 146 1.15 5.01 15.50
N MET A 147 2.28 5.63 15.17
CA MET A 147 2.87 5.52 13.82
C MET A 147 3.21 4.08 13.44
N ALA A 148 3.82 3.32 14.36
CA ALA A 148 4.16 1.92 14.12
C ALA A 148 2.89 1.08 13.86
N ARG A 149 1.78 1.37 14.55
CA ARG A 149 0.50 0.71 14.35
C ARG A 149 -0.12 1.05 12.99
N LEU A 150 -0.08 2.32 12.57
CA LEU A 150 -0.60 2.77 11.27
C LEU A 150 0.18 2.17 10.10
N ASN A 151 1.51 2.08 10.21
CA ASN A 151 2.34 1.43 9.20
C ASN A 151 2.00 -0.07 9.07
N ARG A 152 1.71 -0.75 10.18
CA ARG A 152 1.35 -2.18 10.17
C ARG A 152 -0.02 -2.49 9.58
N SER A 153 -0.98 -1.56 9.58
CA SER A 153 -2.32 -1.76 9.02
C SER A 153 -2.44 -1.48 7.52
N ALA A 154 -1.37 -0.95 6.90
CA ALA A 154 -1.31 -0.71 5.47
C ALA A 154 -0.64 -1.86 4.68
N PHE A 155 -0.22 -2.93 5.37
CA PHE A 155 0.29 -4.19 4.82
C PHE A 155 -0.65 -5.34 5.21
#